data_AF-A0A8X6M6R3-F1
#
_entry.id   AF-A0A8X6M6R3-F1
#
_cell.length_a   1.000
_cell.length_b   1.000
_cell.length_c   1.000
_cell.angle_alpha   90.00
_cell.angle_beta   90.00
_cell.angle_gamma   90.00
#
_symmetry.space_group_name_H-M   'P 1'
#
loop_
_entity.id
_entity.type
_entity.pdbx_description
1 polymer ?
#
loop_
_entity_poly.entity_id
_entity_poly.type
_entity_poly.pdbx_seq_one_letter_code
_entity_poly.pdbx_strand_id
1 'polypeptide(L)'
;DRVPVKNPNRLTEDEIRAMVQAICDEPEDENEVGRSDTSDDELIQESDHDTESEQELSVEIEKESEITEEYFLGKDKTTTWNKNPLTSKYTKISKKNIVKIFPGLKSCAKYITDEKSAFEMFFTNDIIQNIVECTNMEIEKLRVNYD
;
A
#
# COMPACT_ATOMS: atom_id res chain seq x y z
N ASP A 1 -70.27 12.87 -7.94
CA ASP A 1 -69.21 12.66 -6.92
C ASP A 1 -68.74 11.21 -6.96
N ARG A 2 -67.48 10.84 -7.15
CA ARG A 2 -66.20 11.53 -6.94
C ARG A 2 -65.21 11.10 -8.04
N VAL A 3 -64.46 12.05 -8.60
CA VAL A 3 -63.32 11.77 -9.48
C VAL A 3 -62.21 11.15 -8.63
N PRO A 4 -61.62 10.01 -9.03
CA PRO A 4 -60.47 9.46 -8.30
C PRO A 4 -59.28 10.39 -8.48
N VAL A 5 -58.90 11.08 -7.40
CA VAL A 5 -57.72 11.93 -7.36
C VAL A 5 -56.50 11.01 -7.42
N LYS A 6 -55.82 10.98 -8.58
CA LYS A 6 -54.50 10.36 -8.71
C LYS A 6 -53.57 11.02 -7.69
N ASN A 7 -53.00 10.21 -6.80
CA ASN A 7 -51.97 10.68 -5.89
C ASN A 7 -50.70 10.95 -6.73
N PRO A 8 -50.21 12.21 -6.83
CA PRO A 8 -49.18 12.58 -7.82
C PRO A 8 -47.82 11.91 -7.61
N ASN A 9 -47.60 11.26 -6.47
CA ASN A 9 -46.33 10.63 -6.10
C ASN A 9 -46.35 9.10 -6.18
N ARG A 10 -47.42 8.48 -6.69
CA ARG A 10 -47.47 7.01 -6.82
C ARG A 10 -47.29 6.62 -8.28
N LEU A 11 -46.02 6.39 -8.64
CA LEU A 11 -45.64 5.83 -9.93
C LEU A 11 -46.33 4.47 -10.11
N THR A 12 -46.83 4.26 -11.32
CA THR A 12 -47.41 2.97 -11.69
C THR A 12 -46.30 1.95 -11.93
N GLU A 13 -46.63 0.67 -11.80
CA GLU A 13 -45.64 -0.40 -11.94
C GLU A 13 -44.99 -0.41 -13.33
N ASP A 14 -45.73 -0.02 -14.36
CA ASP A 14 -45.25 0.10 -15.73
C ASP A 14 -44.24 1.24 -15.90
N GLU A 15 -44.42 2.37 -15.21
CA GLU A 15 -43.47 3.50 -15.23
C GLU A 15 -42.15 3.14 -14.54
N ILE A 16 -42.22 2.40 -13.42
CA ILE A 16 -41.04 1.92 -12.71
C ILE A 16 -40.28 0.92 -13.59
N ARG A 17 -40.99 0.00 -14.25
CA ARG A 17 -40.39 -1.02 -15.12
C ARG A 17 -39.73 -0.39 -16.36
N ALA A 18 -40.33 0.66 -16.92
CA ALA A 18 -39.75 1.40 -18.05
C ALA A 18 -38.45 2.14 -17.67
N MET A 19 -38.35 2.72 -16.46
CA MET A 19 -37.12 3.39 -16.02
C MET A 19 -35.96 2.40 -15.80
N VAL A 20 -36.24 1.21 -15.26
CA VAL A 20 -35.21 0.18 -15.06
C VAL A 20 -34.69 -0.35 -16.39
N GLN A 21 -35.59 -0.60 -17.35
CA GLN A 21 -35.22 -1.06 -18.69
C GLN A 21 -34.29 -0.05 -19.40
N ALA A 22 -34.56 1.26 -19.26
CA ALA A 22 -33.75 2.32 -19.87
C ALA A 22 -32.32 2.43 -19.32
N ILE A 23 -32.09 2.00 -18.08
CA ILE A 23 -30.74 1.99 -17.46
C ILE A 23 -29.95 0.75 -17.89
N CYS A 24 -30.62 -0.37 -18.13
CA CYS A 24 -29.98 -1.63 -18.52
C CYS A 24 -29.63 -1.71 -20.01
N ASP A 25 -30.28 -0.93 -20.88
CA ASP A 25 -30.07 -0.97 -22.33
C ASP A 25 -29.05 0.09 -22.84
N GLU A 26 -28.36 0.83 -21.95
CA GLU A 26 -27.20 1.64 -22.37
C GLU A 26 -26.01 0.71 -22.71
N PRO A 27 -25.36 0.87 -23.88
CA PRO A 27 -24.15 0.12 -24.18
C PRO A 27 -23.02 0.60 -23.27
N GLU A 28 -22.50 -0.29 -22.44
CA GLU A 28 -21.19 -0.14 -21.79
C GLU A 28 -20.10 -0.10 -22.87
N ASP A 29 -19.79 1.08 -23.38
CA ASP A 29 -18.60 1.32 -24.20
C ASP A 29 -17.55 2.04 -23.36
N GLU A 30 -16.73 1.23 -22.68
CA GLU A 30 -15.27 1.36 -22.64
C GLU A 30 -14.69 0.13 -21.91
N ASN A 31 -14.49 -0.92 -22.70
CA ASN A 31 -13.65 -2.03 -22.31
C ASN A 31 -12.16 -1.59 -22.35
N GLU A 32 -11.58 -1.28 -21.20
CA GLU A 32 -10.27 -1.85 -20.84
C GLU A 32 -10.29 -2.21 -19.36
N VAL A 33 -10.82 -3.41 -19.11
CA VAL A 33 -10.71 -4.12 -17.85
C VAL A 33 -9.22 -4.45 -17.68
N GLY A 34 -8.48 -3.54 -17.08
CA GLY A 34 -7.15 -3.84 -16.55
C GLY A 34 -7.32 -5.00 -15.59
N ARG A 35 -6.93 -6.20 -16.03
CA ARG A 35 -6.87 -7.40 -15.19
C ARG A 35 -5.95 -7.03 -14.03
N SER A 36 -6.54 -6.67 -12.89
CA SER A 36 -5.84 -6.66 -11.63
C SER A 36 -5.51 -8.12 -11.37
N ASP A 37 -4.27 -8.47 -11.64
CA ASP A 37 -3.67 -9.75 -11.31
C ASP A 37 -3.73 -9.85 -9.78
N THR A 38 -4.86 -10.34 -9.26
CA THR A 38 -5.01 -10.77 -7.88
C THR A 38 -4.20 -12.04 -7.71
N SER A 39 -2.89 -11.87 -7.71
CA SER A 39 -1.90 -12.84 -7.30
C SER A 39 -0.92 -12.11 -6.40
N ASP A 40 -1.42 -11.60 -5.27
CA ASP A 40 -0.58 -11.27 -4.12
C ASP A 40 -0.21 -12.58 -3.42
N ASP A 41 0.48 -13.46 -4.16
CA ASP A 41 1.33 -14.45 -3.56
C ASP A 41 2.61 -13.68 -3.20
N GLU A 42 2.68 -13.22 -1.94
CA GLU A 42 3.97 -12.93 -1.33
C GLU A 42 4.84 -14.17 -1.53
N LEU A 43 5.75 -14.12 -2.51
CA LEU A 43 6.85 -15.07 -2.63
C LEU A 43 7.78 -14.82 -1.43
N ILE A 44 7.37 -15.35 -0.28
CA ILE A 44 8.26 -15.58 0.84
C ILE A 44 9.25 -16.62 0.31
N GLN A 45 10.43 -16.17 -0.12
CA GLN A 45 11.57 -17.07 -0.23
C GLN A 45 11.93 -17.52 1.19
N GLU A 46 11.27 -18.57 1.64
CA GLU A 46 11.73 -19.39 2.75
C GLU A 46 13.03 -20.04 2.28
N SER A 47 14.15 -19.41 2.63
CA SER A 47 15.47 -19.97 2.41
C SER A 47 15.73 -20.97 3.54
N ASP A 48 15.39 -22.23 3.29
CA ASP A 48 15.71 -23.38 4.15
C ASP A 48 17.19 -23.78 3.97
N HIS A 49 18.10 -22.84 4.20
CA HIS A 49 19.51 -23.19 4.33
C HIS A 49 19.79 -23.72 5.73
N ASP A 50 19.35 -24.94 6.00
CA ASP A 50 19.94 -25.79 7.03
C ASP A 50 21.33 -26.23 6.52
N THR A 51 22.35 -25.42 6.81
CA THR A 51 23.74 -25.85 6.66
C THR A 51 24.23 -26.44 7.98
N GLU A 52 23.64 -27.56 8.42
CA GLU A 52 24.22 -28.44 9.45
C GLU A 52 25.10 -29.52 8.81
N SER A 53 26.07 -29.14 7.99
CA SER A 53 27.10 -30.07 7.52
C SER A 53 28.49 -29.55 7.86
N GLU A 54 28.79 -29.46 9.15
CA GLU A 54 30.17 -29.45 9.63
C GLU A 54 30.70 -30.89 9.59
N GLN A 55 31.39 -31.27 8.51
CA GLN A 55 32.21 -32.48 8.51
C GLN A 55 33.48 -32.18 9.33
N GLU A 56 33.58 -32.76 10.53
CA GLU A 56 34.84 -32.80 11.28
C GLU A 56 35.86 -33.66 10.52
N LEU A 57 36.75 -33.01 9.77
CA LEU A 57 37.95 -33.65 9.27
C LEU A 57 39.05 -33.48 10.33
N SER A 58 39.19 -34.48 11.21
CA SER A 58 40.32 -34.59 12.13
C SER A 58 41.58 -34.95 11.33
N VAL A 59 42.36 -33.95 10.94
CA VAL A 59 43.70 -34.16 10.36
C VAL A 59 44.74 -33.99 11.46
N GLU A 60 45.34 -35.12 11.85
CA GLU A 60 46.48 -35.23 12.75
C GLU A 60 47.70 -34.54 12.11
N ILE A 61 48.29 -33.59 12.84
CA ILE A 61 49.33 -32.69 12.35
C ILE A 61 50.68 -33.41 12.31
N GLU A 62 51.18 -33.67 11.10
CA GLU A 62 52.62 -33.82 10.87
C GLU A 62 53.18 -32.55 10.19
N LYS A 63 54.25 -32.05 10.80
CA LYS A 63 54.98 -30.82 10.46
C LYS A 63 55.54 -30.86 9.04
N GLU A 64 55.30 -29.82 8.24
CA GLU A 64 56.36 -29.03 7.57
C GLU A 64 55.79 -27.75 6.93
N SER A 65 56.44 -26.62 7.23
CA SER A 65 56.62 -25.39 6.43
C SER A 65 55.67 -25.09 5.26
N GLU A 66 54.69 -24.20 5.47
CA GLU A 66 54.32 -23.12 4.52
C GLU A 66 53.26 -22.24 5.19
N ILE A 67 53.57 -20.96 5.41
CA ILE A 67 52.58 -19.98 5.86
C ILE A 67 51.62 -19.81 4.68
N THR A 68 50.46 -20.45 4.76
CA THR A 68 49.36 -20.29 3.80
C THR A 68 48.90 -18.83 3.87
N GLU A 69 49.38 -18.00 2.94
CA GLU A 69 49.03 -16.58 2.92
C GLU A 69 47.51 -16.41 2.72
N GLU A 70 46.80 -15.95 3.74
CA GLU A 70 45.35 -15.69 3.76
C GLU A 70 44.92 -14.46 2.92
N TYR A 71 45.84 -13.89 2.14
CA TYR A 71 45.60 -12.68 1.35
C TYR A 71 46.24 -12.78 -0.04
N PHE A 72 45.78 -11.93 -0.97
CA PHE A 72 46.41 -11.68 -2.26
C PHE A 72 47.15 -10.35 -2.20
N LEU A 73 48.36 -10.30 -2.77
CA LEU A 73 49.14 -9.07 -2.86
C LEU A 73 48.89 -8.37 -4.21
N GLY A 74 48.61 -7.08 -4.17
CA GLY A 74 48.44 -6.23 -5.35
C GLY A 74 49.73 -6.08 -6.15
N LYS A 75 49.59 -5.70 -7.43
CA LYS A 75 50.75 -5.50 -8.33
C LYS A 75 51.70 -4.40 -7.85
N ASP A 76 51.19 -3.46 -7.06
CA ASP A 76 51.94 -2.39 -6.39
C ASP A 76 52.76 -2.89 -5.17
N LYS A 77 52.70 -4.19 -4.87
CA LYS A 77 53.31 -4.86 -3.72
C LYS A 77 52.96 -4.25 -2.36
N THR A 78 51.95 -3.39 -2.31
CA THR A 78 51.60 -2.60 -1.13
C THR A 78 50.18 -2.89 -0.69
N THR A 79 49.26 -3.06 -1.64
CA THR A 79 47.86 -3.33 -1.33
C THR A 79 47.63 -4.82 -1.08
N THR A 80 47.08 -5.19 0.08
CA THR A 80 46.73 -6.57 0.42
C THR A 80 45.21 -6.78 0.40
N TRP A 81 44.76 -7.88 -0.20
CA TRP A 81 43.36 -8.25 -0.34
C TRP A 81 43.11 -9.55 0.41
N ASN A 82 42.33 -9.53 1.49
CA ASN A 82 42.05 -10.74 2.27
C ASN A 82 41.19 -11.72 1.46
N LYS A 83 41.57 -13.01 1.47
CA LYS A 83 40.82 -14.09 0.79
C LYS A 83 39.48 -14.36 1.47
N ASN A 84 39.46 -14.19 2.79
CA ASN A 84 38.28 -14.37 3.61
C ASN A 84 37.66 -13.00 3.94
N PRO A 85 36.32 -12.90 3.99
CA PRO A 85 35.67 -11.69 4.46
C PRO A 85 36.13 -11.36 5.88
N LEU A 86 36.44 -10.09 6.17
CA LEU A 86 36.76 -9.67 7.53
C LEU A 86 35.49 -9.74 8.39
N THR A 87 35.23 -10.93 8.94
CA THR A 87 34.17 -11.13 9.93
C THR A 87 34.64 -10.56 11.26
N SER A 88 34.62 -9.23 11.41
CA SER A 88 34.70 -8.67 12.76
C SER A 88 33.47 -9.14 13.54
N LYS A 89 33.71 -9.60 14.77
CA LYS A 89 32.68 -10.08 15.71
C LYS A 89 31.59 -9.01 15.97
N TYR A 90 31.89 -7.77 15.62
CA TYR A 90 31.07 -6.57 15.80
C TYR A 90 30.39 -6.09 14.50
N THR A 91 30.62 -6.75 13.34
CA THR A 91 30.03 -6.35 12.03
C THR A 91 28.62 -6.92 11.81
N LYS A 92 27.96 -7.45 12.84
CA LYS A 92 26.53 -7.74 12.75
C LYS A 92 25.78 -6.40 12.69
N ILE A 93 25.65 -5.82 11.50
CA ILE A 93 24.60 -4.84 11.23
C ILE A 93 23.30 -5.57 11.60
N SER A 94 22.62 -5.05 12.62
CA SER A 94 21.37 -5.62 13.12
C SER A 94 20.43 -5.84 11.94
N LYS A 95 20.05 -7.09 11.63
CA LYS A 95 19.16 -7.49 10.50
C LYS A 95 17.77 -6.81 10.48
N LYS A 96 17.53 -5.81 11.32
CA LYS A 96 16.21 -5.41 11.84
C LYS A 96 16.06 -3.90 11.99
N ASN A 97 16.36 -3.15 10.93
CA ASN A 97 15.71 -1.85 10.71
C ASN A 97 14.73 -1.93 9.53
N ILE A 98 14.00 -3.04 9.45
CA ILE A 98 12.86 -3.17 8.55
C ILE A 98 11.71 -2.44 9.22
N VAL A 99 11.49 -1.18 8.84
CA VAL A 99 10.25 -0.47 9.21
C VAL A 99 9.12 -1.17 8.44
N LYS A 100 8.36 -2.01 9.13
CA LYS A 100 7.20 -2.71 8.55
C LYS A 100 6.05 -1.73 8.35
N ILE A 101 6.11 -0.97 7.26
CA ILE A 101 4.96 -0.20 6.78
C ILE A 101 4.12 -1.17 5.95
N PHE A 102 3.11 -1.75 6.59
CA PHE A 102 2.14 -2.57 5.86
C PHE A 102 1.24 -1.66 5.03
N PRO A 103 1.03 -1.97 3.74
CA PRO A 103 0.03 -1.27 2.95
C PRO A 103 -1.36 -1.55 3.53
N GLY A 104 -2.24 -0.56 3.50
CA GLY A 104 -3.64 -0.70 3.94
C GLY A 104 -4.13 0.39 4.88
N LEU A 105 -5.36 0.20 5.36
CA LEU A 105 -6.03 1.13 6.26
C LEU A 105 -5.30 1.21 7.59
N LYS A 106 -5.05 2.44 8.05
CA LYS A 106 -4.57 2.68 9.41
C LYS A 106 -5.66 2.31 10.43
N SER A 107 -5.25 2.03 11.66
CA SER A 107 -6.16 1.62 12.74
C SER A 107 -7.35 2.55 12.95
N CYS A 108 -7.19 3.85 12.69
CA CYS A 108 -8.26 4.84 12.79
C CYS A 108 -9.37 4.67 11.74
N ALA A 109 -9.07 4.11 10.57
CA ALA A 109 -10.03 3.86 9.49
C ALA A 109 -10.50 2.39 9.44
N LYS A 110 -9.90 1.51 10.25
CA LYS A 110 -10.09 0.05 10.17
C LYS A 110 -11.54 -0.39 10.45
N TYR A 111 -12.27 0.33 11.29
CA TYR A 111 -13.61 -0.05 11.74
C TYR A 111 -14.72 0.76 11.06
N ILE A 112 -14.38 1.58 10.08
CA ILE A 112 -15.36 2.36 9.34
C ILE A 112 -15.96 1.47 8.27
N THR A 113 -17.23 1.13 8.45
CA THR A 113 -18.00 0.30 7.52
C THR A 113 -19.00 1.10 6.70
N ASP A 114 -19.24 2.35 7.09
CA ASP A 114 -20.26 3.24 6.55
C ASP A 114 -19.61 4.29 5.63
N GLU A 115 -20.21 4.52 4.46
CA GLU A 115 -19.67 5.38 3.41
C GLU A 115 -19.62 6.84 3.86
N LYS A 116 -20.63 7.29 4.60
CA LYS A 116 -20.68 8.66 5.13
C LYS A 116 -19.54 8.89 6.13
N SER A 117 -19.36 7.96 7.05
CA SER A 117 -18.29 8.02 8.05
C SER A 117 -16.90 7.99 7.39
N ALA A 118 -16.74 7.26 6.28
CA ALA A 118 -15.51 7.27 5.48
C ALA A 118 -15.29 8.62 4.81
N PHE A 119 -16.34 9.26 4.28
CA PHE A 119 -16.26 10.59 3.67
C PHE A 119 -15.86 11.67 4.69
N GLU A 120 -16.44 11.63 5.90
CA GLU A 120 -16.14 12.57 6.99
C GLU A 120 -14.68 12.50 7.46
N MET A 121 -13.96 11.39 7.21
CA MET A 121 -12.52 11.33 7.47
C MET A 121 -11.70 12.25 6.56
N PHE A 122 -12.14 12.44 5.32
CA PHE A 122 -11.47 13.32 4.36
C PHE A 122 -11.96 14.76 4.48
N PHE A 123 -13.26 14.94 4.73
CA PHE A 123 -13.90 16.23 4.91
C PHE A 123 -14.33 16.41 6.36
N THR A 124 -13.38 16.84 7.19
CA THR A 124 -13.66 17.12 8.60
C THR A 124 -14.57 18.34 8.75
N ASN A 125 -15.27 18.43 9.88
CA ASN A 125 -16.11 19.59 10.20
C ASN A 125 -15.33 20.90 10.16
N ASP A 126 -14.05 20.90 10.51
CA ASP A 126 -13.20 22.10 10.45
C ASP A 126 -13.03 22.60 9.01
N ILE A 127 -12.86 21.69 8.04
CA ILE A 127 -12.77 22.03 6.62
C ILE A 127 -14.11 22.61 6.15
N ILE A 128 -15.22 21.95 6.49
CA ILE A 128 -16.56 22.41 6.11
C ILE A 128 -16.85 23.79 6.69
N GLN A 129 -16.52 24.00 7.96
CA GLN A 129 -16.68 25.28 8.64
C GLN A 129 -15.89 26.40 7.95
N ASN A 130 -14.64 26.12 7.57
CA ASN A 130 -13.80 27.07 6.86
C ASN A 130 -14.38 27.43 5.47
N ILE A 131 -14.89 26.44 4.73
CA ILE A 131 -15.57 26.68 3.45
C ILE A 131 -16.77 27.60 3.64
N VAL A 132 -17.60 27.35 4.67
CA VAL A 132 -18.78 28.15 4.96
C VAL A 132 -18.40 29.58 5.33
N GLU A 133 -17.42 29.77 6.20
CA GLU A 133 -16.93 31.09 6.60
C GLU A 133 -16.40 31.89 5.41
N CYS A 134 -15.53 31.29 4.61
CA CYS A 134 -14.98 31.93 3.41
C CYS A 134 -16.07 32.30 2.41
N THR A 135 -17.02 31.39 2.17
CA THR A 135 -18.13 31.62 1.24
C THR A 135 -19.03 32.74 1.73
N ASN A 136 -19.36 32.76 3.02
CA ASN A 136 -20.18 33.81 3.63
C ASN A 136 -19.50 35.18 3.56
N MET A 137 -18.18 35.25 3.79
CA MET A 137 -17.43 36.50 3.59
C MET A 137 -17.53 37.01 2.16
N GLU A 138 -17.50 36.13 1.16
CA GLU A 138 -17.59 36.51 -0.24
C GLU A 138 -19.01 36.96 -0.63
N ILE A 139 -20.04 36.27 -0.13
CA ILE A 139 -21.44 36.67 -0.29
C ILE A 139 -21.64 38.09 0.24
N GLU A 140 -21.09 38.40 1.42
CA GLU A 140 -21.24 39.72 2.04
C GLU A 140 -20.58 40.82 1.20
N LYS A 141 -19.38 40.59 0.66
CA LYS A 141 -18.72 41.54 -0.25
C LYS A 141 -19.54 41.82 -1.51
N LEU A 142 -20.15 40.77 -2.08
CA LEU A 142 -20.94 40.92 -3.29
C LEU A 142 -22.26 41.64 -3.03
N ARG A 143 -22.92 41.41 -1.89
CA ARG A 143 -24.17 42.07 -1.52
C ARG A 143 -24.09 43.60 -1.54
N VAL A 144 -22.99 44.17 -1.06
CA VAL A 144 -22.77 45.64 -1.05
C VAL A 144 -22.81 46.25 -2.47
N ASN A 145 -22.57 45.47 -3.52
CA ASN A 145 -22.62 45.95 -4.90
C ASN A 145 -24.01 45.89 -5.54
N TYR A 146 -25.00 45.30 -4.85
CA TYR A 146 -26.36 45.12 -5.36
C TYR A 146 -27.43 45.87 -4.54
N ASP A 147 -27.03 46.67 -3.56
CA ASP A 147 -27.86 47.69 -2.90
C ASP A 147 -27.82 49.03 -3.67
#